data_AF-A0A1H7U4P1-F1
#
_entry.id   AF-A0A1H7U4P1-F1
#
_cell.length_a   1.000
_cell.length_b   1.000
_cell.length_c   1.000
_cell.angle_alpha   90.00
_cell.angle_beta   90.00
_cell.angle_gamma   90.00
#
_symmetry.space_group_name_H-M   'P 1'
#
loop_
_entity.id
_entity.type
_entity.pdbx_description
1 polymer ?
#
loop_
_entity_poly.entity_id
_entity_poly.type
_entity_poly.pdbx_seq_one_letter_code
_entity_poly.pdbx_strand_id
1 'polypeptide(L)'
;MAQLPHTETDTDTDAGDVAELRAIGGALLTRLAELRERDVGVPPELWQAAERFQPLLDGVDPAPGEGEELWELALTLPRLLTAVESLVGDRVEHVEARGA
;
A
#
# COMPACT_ATOMS: atom_id res chain seq x y z
N MET A 1 37.72 -3.81 38.72
CA MET A 1 36.30 -3.82 38.37
C MET A 1 36.16 -3.18 37.01
N ALA A 2 35.97 -3.97 35.96
CA ALA A 2 35.75 -3.49 34.61
C ALA A 2 34.27 -3.73 34.30
N GLN A 3 33.50 -2.66 34.17
CA GLN A 3 32.19 -2.71 33.52
C GLN A 3 32.33 -1.82 32.30
N LEU A 4 32.29 -2.48 31.14
CA LEU A 4 32.37 -1.89 29.80
C LEU A 4 31.13 -1.03 29.55
N PRO A 5 31.23 0.02 28.72
CA PRO A 5 30.07 0.79 28.32
C PRO A 5 29.21 -0.08 27.39
N HIS A 6 27.94 -0.29 27.75
CA HIS A 6 26.95 -0.76 26.79
C HIS A 6 26.59 0.41 25.87
N THR A 7 27.49 0.71 24.94
CA THR A 7 27.15 1.37 23.68
C THR A 7 26.70 0.26 22.75
N GLU A 8 25.42 0.19 22.45
CA GLU A 8 24.97 -0.18 21.10
C GLU A 8 23.50 0.24 20.98
N THR A 9 23.34 1.28 20.19
CA THR A 9 22.11 1.87 19.64
C THR A 9 21.21 0.77 19.06
N ASP A 10 20.19 0.37 19.82
CA ASP A 10 19.05 -0.40 19.33
C ASP A 10 18.06 0.56 18.64
N THR A 11 18.55 1.25 17.60
CA THR A 11 17.76 2.10 16.68
C THR A 11 17.98 1.60 15.26
N ASP A 12 17.94 0.27 15.11
CA ASP A 12 17.71 -0.41 13.84
C ASP A 12 16.21 -0.72 13.70
N THR A 13 15.34 0.05 14.36
CA THR A 13 13.99 0.23 13.84
C THR A 13 14.14 0.98 12.51
N ASP A 14 14.29 0.19 11.47
CA ASP A 14 13.33 0.24 10.37
C ASP A 14 13.71 1.14 9.17
N ALA A 15 14.97 1.07 8.72
CA ALA A 15 15.31 1.55 7.36
C ALA A 15 14.77 0.59 6.27
N GLY A 16 14.60 -0.69 6.63
CA GLY A 16 14.09 -1.75 5.76
C GLY A 16 12.59 -1.65 5.51
N ASP A 17 11.77 -1.50 6.55
CA ASP A 17 10.32 -1.51 6.41
C ASP A 17 9.85 -0.14 5.85
N VAL A 18 10.56 0.96 6.08
CA VAL A 18 10.31 2.24 5.36
C VAL A 18 10.55 2.12 3.84
N ALA A 19 11.60 1.41 3.41
CA ALA A 19 11.83 1.17 1.98
C ALA A 19 10.77 0.23 1.38
N GLU A 20 10.31 -0.75 2.14
CA GLU A 20 9.21 -1.63 1.76
C GLU A 20 7.89 -0.87 1.65
N LEU A 21 7.55 -0.03 2.62
CA LEU A 21 6.38 0.84 2.59
C LEU A 21 6.41 1.78 1.37
N ARG A 22 7.57 2.30 0.97
CA ARG A 22 7.73 3.05 -0.29
C ARG A 22 7.41 2.19 -1.51
N ALA A 23 7.94 0.97 -1.56
CA ALA A 23 7.66 0.06 -2.66
C ALA A 23 6.16 -0.27 -2.75
N ILE A 24 5.51 -0.51 -1.61
CA ILE A 24 4.08 -0.77 -1.51
C ILE A 24 3.26 0.45 -1.96
N GLY A 25 3.59 1.65 -1.48
CA GLY A 25 2.93 2.89 -1.89
C GLY A 25 3.06 3.15 -3.40
N GLY A 26 4.24 2.93 -3.97
CA GLY A 26 4.48 3.06 -5.41
C GLY A 26 3.71 2.03 -6.24
N ALA A 27 3.64 0.79 -5.77
CA ALA A 27 2.85 -0.27 -6.39
C ALA A 27 1.34 0.07 -6.34
N LEU A 28 0.84 0.59 -5.22
CA LEU A 28 -0.54 1.03 -5.09
C LEU A 28 -0.90 2.13 -6.10
N LEU A 29 -0.09 3.19 -6.21
CA LEU A 29 -0.33 4.26 -7.19
C LEU A 29 -0.32 3.74 -8.63
N THR A 30 0.61 2.83 -8.95
CA THR A 30 0.67 2.19 -10.27
C THR A 30 -0.62 1.42 -10.55
N ARG A 31 -1.10 0.62 -9.59
CA ARG A 31 -2.36 -0.12 -9.73
C ARG A 31 -3.57 0.79 -9.87
N LEU A 32 -3.62 1.90 -9.14
CA LEU A 32 -4.71 2.88 -9.29
C LEU A 32 -4.72 3.53 -10.67
N ALA A 33 -3.54 3.82 -11.24
CA ALA A 33 -3.42 4.32 -12.61
C ALA A 33 -3.92 3.27 -13.62
N GLU A 34 -3.52 2.00 -13.50
CA GLU A 34 -3.99 0.90 -14.35
C GLU A 34 -5.51 0.73 -14.29
N LEU A 35 -6.11 0.78 -13.09
CA LEU A 35 -7.56 0.66 -12.91
C LEU A 35 -8.29 1.83 -13.57
N ARG A 36 -7.74 3.05 -13.44
CA ARG A 36 -8.28 4.24 -14.08
C ARG A 36 -8.22 4.16 -15.61
N GLU A 37 -7.10 3.68 -16.17
CA GLU A 37 -6.96 3.49 -17.62
C GLU A 37 -7.96 2.49 -18.18
N ARG A 38 -8.37 1.51 -17.36
CA ARG A 38 -9.37 0.49 -17.70
C ARG A 38 -10.81 0.93 -17.41
N ASP A 39 -11.02 2.19 -17.04
CA ASP A 39 -12.32 2.77 -16.63
C ASP A 39 -13.00 1.96 -15.51
N VAL A 40 -12.19 1.39 -14.62
CA VAL A 40 -12.66 0.69 -13.42
C VAL A 40 -12.86 1.70 -12.32
N GLY A 41 -14.06 1.70 -11.73
CA GLY A 41 -14.36 2.53 -10.56
C GLY A 41 -13.48 2.12 -9.39
N VAL A 42 -12.59 3.03 -8.98
CA VAL A 42 -11.73 2.85 -7.81
C VAL A 42 -12.50 3.27 -6.56
N PRO A 43 -12.61 2.40 -5.53
CA PRO A 43 -13.26 2.74 -4.27
C PRO A 43 -12.48 3.83 -3.52
N PRO A 44 -13.17 4.75 -2.81
CA PRO A 44 -12.54 5.86 -2.12
C PRO A 44 -11.53 5.43 -1.06
N GLU A 45 -11.66 4.24 -0.49
CA GLU A 45 -10.75 3.67 0.50
C GLU A 45 -9.34 3.44 -0.08
N LEU A 46 -9.23 3.04 -1.36
CA LEU A 46 -7.94 2.87 -2.00
C LEU A 46 -7.28 4.22 -2.33
N TRP A 47 -8.06 5.23 -2.68
CA TRP A 47 -7.55 6.59 -2.87
C TRP A 47 -7.03 7.17 -1.56
N GLN A 48 -7.79 7.04 -0.47
CA GLN A 48 -7.36 7.45 0.85
C GLN A 48 -6.08 6.73 1.28
N ALA A 49 -5.97 5.43 0.98
CA ALA A 49 -4.75 4.70 1.28
C ALA A 49 -3.55 5.27 0.49
N ALA A 50 -3.70 5.54 -0.80
CA ALA A 50 -2.65 6.14 -1.61
C ALA A 50 -2.20 7.51 -1.08
N GLU A 51 -3.14 8.35 -0.64
CA GLU A 51 -2.83 9.65 -0.03
C GLU A 51 -1.99 9.49 1.25
N ARG A 52 -2.22 8.43 2.04
CA ARG A 52 -1.41 8.14 3.24
C ARG A 52 0.03 7.76 2.91
N PHE A 53 0.26 7.05 1.81
CA PHE A 53 1.62 6.69 1.36
C PHE A 53 2.35 7.85 0.67
N GLN A 54 1.64 8.90 0.25
CA GLN A 54 2.21 9.95 -0.59
C GLN A 54 3.37 10.72 0.07
N PRO A 55 3.30 11.15 1.35
CA PRO A 55 4.44 11.79 2.02
C PRO A 55 5.70 10.91 2.02
N LEU A 56 5.51 9.61 2.22
CA LEU A 56 6.59 8.64 2.21
C LEU A 56 7.27 8.53 0.84
N LEU A 57 6.48 8.59 -0.25
CA LEU A 57 6.97 8.62 -1.62
C LEU A 57 7.63 9.95 -2.00
N ASP A 58 7.21 11.05 -1.39
CA ASP A 58 7.82 12.38 -1.52
C ASP A 58 9.13 12.51 -0.72
N GLY A 59 9.58 11.43 -0.08
CA GLY A 59 10.84 11.38 0.66
C GLY A 59 10.73 11.86 2.11
N VAL A 60 9.52 11.98 2.64
CA VAL A 60 9.29 12.29 4.06
C VAL A 60 9.27 10.98 4.84
N ASP A 61 10.25 10.79 5.73
CA ASP A 61 10.24 9.63 6.62
C ASP A 61 9.10 9.76 7.65
N PRO A 62 8.34 8.67 7.90
CA PRO A 62 7.23 8.68 8.83
C PRO A 62 7.71 8.77 10.28
N ALA A 63 6.90 9.35 11.15
CA ALA A 63 7.16 9.24 12.58
C ALA A 63 7.05 7.77 13.06
N PRO A 64 7.69 7.39 14.19
CA PRO A 64 7.69 6.01 14.67
C PRO A 64 6.30 5.36 14.87
N GLY A 65 5.24 6.15 15.10
CA GLY A 65 3.86 5.64 15.14
C GLY A 65 3.15 5.65 13.78
N GLU A 66 3.55 6.54 12.88
CA GLU A 66 2.99 6.60 11.52
C GLU A 66 3.48 5.44 10.66
N GLY A 67 4.72 4.96 10.86
CA GLY A 67 5.25 3.78 10.18
C GLY A 67 4.42 2.53 10.45
N GLU A 68 4.07 2.29 11.72
CA GLU A 68 3.21 1.16 12.12
C GLU A 68 1.80 1.29 11.53
N GLU A 69 1.20 2.48 11.54
CA GLU A 69 -0.09 2.74 10.89
C GLU A 69 -0.06 2.47 9.38
N LEU A 70 1.02 2.90 8.69
CA LEU A 70 1.21 2.64 7.27
C LEU A 70 1.43 1.16 6.98
N TRP A 71 2.11 0.44 7.87
CA TRP A 71 2.30 -1.00 7.76
C TRP A 71 0.99 -1.77 7.92
N GLU A 72 0.20 -1.47 8.94
CA GLU A 72 -1.13 -2.05 9.11
C GLU A 72 -2.03 -1.75 7.90
N LEU A 73 -1.99 -0.52 7.40
CA LEU A 73 -2.68 -0.16 6.16
C LEU A 73 -2.19 -1.00 4.97
N ALA A 74 -0.88 -1.16 4.79
CA ALA A 74 -0.29 -1.97 3.75
C ALA A 74 -0.80 -3.41 3.76
N LEU A 75 -0.92 -4.02 4.94
CA LEU A 75 -1.44 -5.39 5.10
C LEU A 75 -2.91 -5.52 4.66
N THR A 76 -3.69 -4.45 4.71
CA THR A 76 -5.09 -4.45 4.25
C THR A 76 -5.24 -4.27 2.74
N LEU A 77 -4.25 -3.69 2.06
CA LEU A 77 -4.30 -3.35 0.62
C LEU A 77 -4.59 -4.54 -0.29
N PRO A 78 -3.97 -5.73 -0.13
CA PRO A 78 -4.24 -6.86 -1.02
C PRO A 78 -5.71 -7.27 -1.02
N ARG A 79 -6.37 -7.22 0.14
CA ARG A 79 -7.79 -7.55 0.27
C ARG A 79 -8.67 -6.51 -0.43
N LEU A 80 -8.35 -5.23 -0.29
CA LEU A 80 -9.07 -4.15 -0.96
C LEU A 80 -8.92 -4.23 -2.48
N LEU A 81 -7.70 -4.48 -2.97
CA LEU A 81 -7.43 -4.65 -4.40
C LEU A 81 -8.15 -5.86 -4.98
N THR A 82 -8.12 -7.01 -4.29
CA THR A 82 -8.84 -8.23 -4.71
C THR A 82 -10.34 -7.97 -4.83
N ALA A 83 -10.93 -7.19 -3.92
CA ALA A 83 -12.35 -6.86 -3.96
C ALA A 83 -12.71 -6.04 -5.21
N VAL A 84 -11.84 -5.12 -5.63
CA VAL A 84 -12.03 -4.35 -6.88
C VAL A 84 -11.88 -5.22 -8.11
N GLU A 85 -10.85 -6.08 -8.15
CA GLU A 85 -10.61 -6.98 -9.28
C GLU A 85 -11.74 -7.99 -9.47
N SER A 86 -12.33 -8.48 -8.38
CA SER A 86 -13.52 -9.35 -8.42
C SER A 86 -14.72 -8.66 -9.10
N LEU A 87 -14.96 -7.38 -8.78
CA LEU A 87 -16.01 -6.58 -9.43
C LEU A 87 -15.75 -6.35 -10.92
N VAL A 88 -14.48 -6.33 -11.34
CA VAL A 88 -14.11 -6.24 -12.76
C VAL A 88 -14.36 -7.56 -13.48
N GLY A 89 -13.98 -8.69 -12.86
CA GLY A 89 -14.20 -10.02 -13.43
C GLY A 89 -15.68 -10.34 -13.67
N ASP A 90 -16.54 -9.99 -12.71
CA ASP A 90 -17.99 -10.21 -12.79
C ASP A 90 -18.66 -9.39 -13.91
N ARG A 91 -18.09 -8.22 -14.24
CA ARG A 91 -18.59 -7.37 -15.34
C ARG A 91 -18.28 -7.93 -16.73
N VAL A 92 -17.26 -8.79 -16.86
CA VAL A 92 -16.87 -9.40 -18.14
C VAL A 92 -17.72 -10.63 -18.45
N GLU A 93 -18.12 -11.42 -17.45
CA GLU A 93 -18.94 -12.63 -17.68
C GLU A 93 -20.38 -12.32 -18.10
N HIS A 94 -20.90 -11.11 -17.82
CA HIS A 94 -22.28 -10.76 -18.18
C HIS A 94 -22.48 -10.21 -19.61
N VAL A 95 -21.41 -10.04 -20.41
CA VAL A 95 -21.50 -9.55 -21.80
C VAL A 95 -21.69 -10.68 -22.83
N GLU A 96 -21.41 -11.94 -22.48
CA GLU A 96 -21.43 -13.07 -23.43
C GLU A 96 -22.75 -13.88 -23.49
N ALA A 97 -23.84 -13.41 -22.85
CA ALA A 97 -25.10 -14.18 -22.78
C ALA A 97 -26.28 -13.58 -23.59
N ARG A 98 -26.00 -12.87 -24.70
CA ARG A 98 -27.07 -12.34 -25.58
C ARG A 98 -26.72 -12.40 -27.06
N GLY A 99 -26.53 -13.61 -27.57
CA GLY A 99 -26.34 -13.80 -29.01
C GLY A 99 -26.18 -15.25 -29.45
N ALA A 100 -27.23 -16.06 -29.29
CA ALA A 100 -27.51 -17.22 -30.16
C ALA A 100 -28.94 -17.70 -29.93
#